data_AF-A0A7Y0S1R2-F1
#
_entry.id   AF-A0A7Y0S1R2-F1
#
_cell.length_a   1.000
_cell.length_b   1.000
_cell.length_c   1.000
_cell.angle_alpha   90.00
_cell.angle_beta   90.00
_cell.angle_gamma   90.00
#
_symmetry.space_group_name_H-M   'P 1'
#
loop_
_entity.id
_entity.type
_entity.pdbx_description
1 polymer ?
#
loop_
_entity_poly.entity_id
_entity_poly.type
_entity_poly.pdbx_seq_one_letter_code
_entity_poly.pdbx_strand_id
1 'polypeptide(L)'
;DTNIFSFGGEQRNRGIEWGFYGTLSKDYTLIGGIAYTDAEITKATDVTEEGKQATKLPDLQAKLALEWNLPAMRDLTLIGQANYMS
;
A
#
# COMPACT_ATOMS: atom_id res chain seq x y z
N ASP A 1 29.14 5.59 34.72
CA ASP A 1 28.44 5.84 33.46
C ASP A 1 27.17 5.03 33.37
N THR A 2 26.02 5.68 33.48
CA THR A 2 24.71 5.04 33.40
C THR A 2 24.28 5.04 31.94
N ASN A 3 24.28 3.89 31.28
CA ASN A 3 23.64 3.73 29.97
C ASN A 3 22.14 3.96 30.14
N ILE A 4 21.66 5.16 29.76
CA ILE A 4 20.23 5.45 29.67
C ILE A 4 19.71 4.76 28.42
N PHE A 5 19.08 3.59 28.59
CA PHE A 5 18.30 2.95 27.53
C PHE A 5 16.94 3.67 27.45
N SER A 6 16.81 4.58 26.49
CA SER A 6 15.54 5.19 26.12
C SER A 6 14.82 4.30 25.11
N PHE A 7 13.59 3.87 25.43
CA PHE A 7 12.66 3.22 24.50
C PHE A 7 11.97 4.23 23.56
N GLY A 8 12.50 5.45 23.42
CA GLY A 8 11.84 6.58 22.78
C GLY A 8 11.89 6.62 21.24
N GLY A 9 11.97 5.46 20.57
CA GLY A 9 11.85 5.42 19.12
C GLY A 9 10.44 5.81 18.68
N GLU A 10 10.33 6.75 17.74
CA GLU A 10 9.05 7.20 17.18
C GLU A 10 9.16 7.14 15.66
N GLN A 11 8.20 6.47 15.03
CA GLN A 11 8.02 6.46 13.60
C GLN A 11 6.62 6.97 13.29
N ARG A 12 6.53 7.86 12.30
CA ARG A 12 5.28 8.46 11.86
C ARG A 12 5.03 8.12 10.41
N ASN A 13 3.95 7.41 10.16
CA ASN A 13 3.49 7.09 8.81
C ASN A 13 2.31 8.01 8.47
N ARG A 14 2.46 8.80 7.41
CA ARG A 14 1.41 9.66 6.88
C ARG A 14 1.20 9.30 5.43
N GLY A 15 -0.04 9.25 4.99
CA GLY A 15 -0.32 8.81 3.64
C GLY A 15 -1.69 9.21 3.17
N ILE A 16 -1.90 8.99 1.87
CA ILE A 16 -3.18 9.12 1.21
C ILE A 16 -3.44 7.80 0.51
N GLU A 17 -4.66 7.31 0.71
CA GLU A 17 -5.15 6.10 0.06
C GLU A 17 -6.38 6.47 -0.77
N TRP A 18 -6.40 5.97 -1.99
CA TRP A 18 -7.57 6.04 -2.85
C TRP A 18 -7.91 4.64 -3.33
N GLY A 19 -9.15 4.24 -3.14
CA GLY A 19 -9.67 2.95 -3.53
C GLY A 19 -10.95 3.09 -4.35
N PHE A 20 -11.18 2.11 -5.20
CA PHE A 20 -12.42 2.00 -5.97
C PHE A 20 -12.81 0.53 -6.11
N TYR A 21 -14.11 0.32 -6.23
CA TYR A 21 -14.70 -0.97 -6.56
C TYR A 21 -16.00 -0.74 -7.32
N GLY A 22 -16.36 -1.66 -8.20
CA GLY A 22 -17.67 -1.65 -8.83
C GLY A 22 -17.74 -2.39 -10.15
N THR A 23 -18.94 -2.42 -10.70
CA THR A 23 -19.25 -3.04 -11.97
C THR A 23 -19.21 -1.98 -13.08
N LEU A 24 -18.29 -2.12 -14.03
CA LEU A 24 -18.13 -1.19 -15.16
C LEU A 24 -19.19 -1.42 -16.24
N SER A 25 -19.57 -2.68 -16.44
CA SER A 25 -20.68 -3.10 -17.29
C SER A 25 -21.15 -4.48 -16.83
N LYS A 26 -22.22 -5.02 -17.44
CA LYS A 26 -22.85 -6.30 -17.06
C LYS A 26 -21.85 -7.45 -16.83
N ASP A 27 -20.74 -7.45 -17.57
CA ASP A 27 -19.79 -8.56 -17.60
C ASP A 27 -18.45 -8.24 -16.91
N TYR A 28 -18.22 -7.00 -16.46
CA TYR A 28 -16.92 -6.57 -15.91
C TYR A 28 -17.04 -5.96 -14.52
N THR A 29 -16.29 -6.51 -13.57
CA THR A 29 -16.13 -5.96 -12.22
C THR A 29 -14.68 -5.53 -12.02
N LEU A 30 -14.48 -4.34 -11.45
CA LEU A 30 -13.16 -3.79 -11.20
C LEU A 30 -13.02 -3.49 -9.70
N ILE A 31 -11.85 -3.84 -9.16
CA ILE A 31 -11.40 -3.47 -7.83
C ILE A 31 -9.99 -2.92 -7.95
N GLY A 32 -9.67 -1.87 -7.23
CA GLY A 32 -8.30 -1.38 -7.19
C GLY A 32 -8.11 -0.21 -6.26
N GLY A 33 -6.88 0.28 -6.25
CA GLY A 33 -6.51 1.42 -5.46
C GLY A 33 -5.03 1.73 -5.54
N ILE A 34 -4.70 2.91 -5.03
CA ILE A 34 -3.36 3.44 -4.95
C ILE A 34 -3.18 3.98 -3.53
N ALA A 35 -2.05 3.67 -2.92
CA ALA A 35 -1.64 4.18 -1.62
C ALA A 35 -0.27 4.82 -1.74
N TYR A 36 -0.15 6.05 -1.25
CA TYR A 36 1.13 6.72 -1.03
C TYR A 36 1.37 6.86 0.46
N THR A 37 2.52 6.42 0.95
CA THR A 37 2.91 6.51 2.36
C THR A 37 4.28 7.17 2.47
N ASP A 38 4.35 8.21 3.28
CA ASP A 38 5.57 8.83 3.77
C ASP A 38 5.80 8.35 5.21
N ALA A 39 6.78 7.46 5.37
CA ALA A 39 7.13 6.85 6.65
C ALA A 39 8.44 7.46 7.15
N GLU A 40 8.39 8.25 8.21
CA GLU A 40 9.53 9.00 8.74
C GLU A 40 9.87 8.54 10.16
N ILE A 41 11.16 8.33 10.46
CA ILE A 41 11.64 8.14 11.82
C ILE A 41 11.73 9.51 12.50
N THR A 42 10.79 9.84 13.38
CA THR A 42 10.71 11.15 14.03
C THR A 42 11.51 11.22 15.33
N LYS A 43 11.81 10.08 15.96
CA LYS A 43 12.74 9.97 17.09
C LYS A 43 13.53 8.67 17.00
N ALA A 44 14.84 8.75 17.20
CA ALA A 44 15.72 7.59 17.16
C ALA A 44 16.74 7.63 18.31
N THR A 45 17.24 6.45 18.69
CA THR A 45 18.36 6.36 19.65
C THR A 45 19.65 6.91 19.05
N ASP A 46 19.80 6.82 17.72
CA ASP A 46 20.83 7.50 16.94
C ASP A 46 20.20 8.68 16.20
N VAL A 47 20.57 9.91 16.59
CA VAL A 47 20.03 11.16 16.03
C VAL A 47 20.31 11.27 14.52
N THR A 48 21.31 10.56 14.00
CA THR A 48 21.60 10.56 12.55
C THR A 48 20.58 9.80 11.72
N GLU A 49 19.70 9.01 12.36
CA GLU A 49 18.59 8.29 11.72
C GLU A 49 17.26 9.07 11.77
N GLU A 50 17.18 10.15 12.56
CA GLU A 50 15.98 10.99 12.61
C GLU A 50 15.78 11.74 11.28
N GLY A 51 14.53 11.80 10.81
CA GLY A 51 14.15 12.38 9.53
C GLY A 51 14.43 11.47 8.32
N LYS A 52 15.04 10.30 8.51
CA LYS A 52 15.16 9.30 7.43
C LYS A 52 13.86 8.55 7.23
N GLN A 53 13.66 8.13 5.99
CA GLN A 53 12.58 7.24 5.63
C GLN A 53 12.75 5.90 6.35
N ALA A 54 11.69 5.43 7.00
CA ALA A 54 11.69 4.16 7.68
C ALA A 54 11.97 3.02 6.69
N THR A 55 13.00 2.25 6.98
CA THR A 55 13.53 1.25 6.03
C THR A 55 12.49 0.15 5.75
N LYS A 56 12.38 -0.27 4.48
CA LYS A 56 11.55 -1.38 3.96
C LYS A 56 10.05 -1.11 3.73
N LEU A 57 9.61 0.15 3.73
CA LEU A 57 8.24 0.50 3.34
C LEU A 57 8.24 1.08 1.90
N PRO A 58 7.52 0.48 0.95
CA PRO A 58 7.35 1.06 -0.37
C PRO A 58 6.49 2.32 -0.25
N ASP A 59 6.99 3.44 -0.78
CA ASP A 59 6.30 4.73 -0.72
C ASP A 59 5.04 4.73 -1.59
N LEU A 60 5.05 3.98 -2.68
CA LEU A 60 3.93 3.87 -3.60
C LEU A 60 3.51 2.41 -3.79
N GLN A 61 2.23 2.15 -3.56
CA GLN A 61 1.60 0.86 -3.82
C GLN A 61 0.39 1.07 -4.72
N ALA A 62 0.25 0.23 -5.75
CA ALA A 62 -0.92 0.23 -6.62
C ALA A 62 -1.39 -1.19 -6.88
N LYS A 63 -2.71 -1.40 -6.87
CA LYS A 63 -3.34 -2.70 -7.13
C LYS A 63 -4.52 -2.52 -8.05
N LEU A 64 -4.68 -3.46 -8.97
CA LEU A 64 -5.80 -3.53 -9.90
C LEU A 64 -6.22 -4.98 -10.09
N ALA A 65 -7.51 -5.24 -9.97
CA ALA A 65 -8.15 -6.51 -10.23
C ALA A 65 -9.34 -6.30 -11.18
N LEU A 66 -9.41 -7.10 -12.22
CA LEU A 66 -10.52 -7.14 -13.17
C LEU A 66 -11.09 -8.55 -13.20
N GLU A 67 -12.39 -8.66 -12.97
CA GLU A 67 -13.16 -9.86 -13.25
C GLU A 67 -13.94 -9.66 -14.53
N TRP A 68 -13.92 -10.67 -15.39
CA TRP A 68 -14.65 -10.70 -16.65
C TRP A 68 -15.45 -11.99 -16.77
N ASN A 69 -16.78 -11.86 -16.74
CA ASN A 69 -17.71 -12.94 -17.01
C ASN A 69 -17.82 -13.15 -18.53
N LEU A 70 -17.43 -14.32 -19.03
CA LEU A 70 -17.39 -14.59 -20.46
C LEU A 70 -18.79 -14.76 -21.05
N PRO A 71 -19.27 -13.87 -21.95
CA PRO A 71 -20.64 -13.98 -22.48
C PRO A 71 -20.86 -15.25 -23.31
N ALA A 72 -19.78 -15.77 -23.92
CA ALA A 72 -19.79 -16.96 -24.76
C ALA A 72 -19.89 -18.28 -23.95
N MET A 73 -19.57 -18.26 -22.66
CA MET A 73 -19.58 -19.45 -21.79
C MET A 73 -20.22 -19.09 -20.46
N ARG A 74 -21.45 -19.57 -20.24
CA ARG A 74 -22.14 -19.36 -18.97
C ARG A 74 -21.30 -19.88 -17.81
N ASP A 75 -21.32 -19.11 -16.73
CA ASP A 75 -20.70 -19.45 -15.43
C ASP A 75 -19.16 -19.55 -15.46
N LEU A 76 -18.50 -19.00 -16.50
CA LEU A 76 -17.05 -18.85 -16.55
C LEU A 76 -16.63 -17.40 -16.33
N THR A 77 -15.75 -17.18 -15.35
CA THR A 77 -15.16 -15.87 -15.03
C THR A 77 -13.65 -15.92 -15.17
N LEU A 78 -13.08 -14.95 -15.88
CA LEU A 78 -11.64 -14.71 -15.94
C LEU A 78 -11.28 -13.61 -14.94
N ILE A 79 -10.23 -13.83 -14.17
CA ILE A 79 -9.74 -12.86 -13.18
C ILE A 79 -8.31 -12.49 -13.53
N GLY A 80 -8.05 -11.21 -13.75
CA GLY A 80 -6.72 -10.64 -13.95
C GLY A 80 -6.36 -9.70 -12.81
N GLN A 81 -5.14 -9.80 -12.31
CA GLN A 81 -4.63 -8.92 -11.24
C GLN A 81 -3.25 -8.37 -11.58
N ALA A 82 -3.01 -7.11 -11.22
CA ALA A 82 -1.73 -6.44 -11.32
C ALA A 82 -1.42 -5.74 -9.98
N ASN A 83 -0.18 -5.85 -9.54
CA ASN A 83 0.31 -5.26 -8.30
C ASN A 83 1.63 -4.54 -8.56
N TYR A 84 1.79 -3.36 -7.99
CA TYR A 84 3.00 -2.54 -8.04
C TYR A 84 3.41 -2.12 -6.63
N MET A 85 4.71 -2.19 -6.34
CA MET A 85 5.36 -1.71 -5.12
C MET A 85 6.71 -1.11 -5.51
N SER A 86 7.01 0.09 -5.03
CA SER A 86 8.28 0.79 -5.25
C SER A 86 9.43 0.23 -4.41
#